data_AF-A0A2S3HCE8-F1
#
_entry.id   AF-A0A2S3HCE8-F1
#
_cell.length_a   1.000
_cell.length_b   1.000
_cell.length_c   1.000
_cell.angle_alpha   90.00
_cell.angle_beta   90.00
_cell.angle_gamma   90.00
#
_symmetry.space_group_name_H-M   'P 1'
#
loop_
_entity.id
_entity.type
_entity.pdbx_description
1 polymer ?
#
loop_
_entity_poly.entity_id
_entity_poly.type
_entity_poly.pdbx_seq_one_letter_code
_entity_poly.pdbx_strand_id
1 'polypeptide(L)'
;MATSYQTENGDITKVNSVERAAYAFIPQTPIRSTDAHLEEFSEAMRTVAKTLRQVVEGKAAAQAEAAEWKRKYELEVASKEHKHHNVIKGCSNYGKDKLEELSSQMALETASIDQTSCCGNHGICSHQILQDECPGPNRIADEKIVGRKAPFRLLWGCDGDKNDQHRRDFVSFEKGDIKTAERSNKQILLKWESPPQTVLLVTKPNSNSVLALCAEMVRWLKEHNNMNVIVEPRVSKELLTEDSYFNFIQTWNNDQEVKALHTKVDLIVTLGGDGTVLWAGSLFKGPVPPVVAFSLGSLGFMTPFPSEQYRECLANVLKRSFSITLRSRLQCHVVRNAAKDEVEIEEPILVLNEVTIDRGMSSYLTYLECYCDGSFVTCVQGDGLIISTTSGSTAYSLAAGGSMVHPQVPGILFTPICPHSLSFRPLILPEYVTLRVQVPCNSRGQAWASFDGKGRIQLGPGDALICSISPWPVPTACLVDSTTDFLRSIHEGLHWNLRKSQSFDGPPA
;
A
#
# COMPACT_ATOMS: atom_id res chain seq x y z
N MET A 1 5.92 46.73 -70.40
CA MET A 1 5.59 45.48 -71.14
C MET A 1 5.18 44.42 -70.12
N ALA A 2 4.54 43.32 -70.56
CA ALA A 2 4.14 42.18 -69.73
C ALA A 2 5.38 41.35 -69.26
N THR A 3 5.37 40.40 -68.32
CA THR A 3 4.34 39.70 -67.48
C THR A 3 5.05 39.27 -66.14
N SER A 4 4.61 38.42 -65.19
CA SER A 4 3.45 37.55 -64.89
C SER A 4 3.41 37.18 -63.39
N TYR A 5 2.34 36.53 -62.92
CA TYR A 5 2.26 35.86 -61.59
C TYR A 5 3.04 34.52 -61.57
N GLN A 6 3.62 34.09 -60.42
CA GLN A 6 3.08 32.98 -59.60
C GLN A 6 3.89 32.62 -58.32
N THR A 7 3.13 32.43 -57.24
CA THR A 7 3.26 31.55 -56.03
C THR A 7 4.60 30.96 -55.54
N GLU A 8 4.85 31.21 -54.24
CA GLU A 8 5.13 30.26 -53.14
C GLU A 8 6.21 29.15 -53.29
N ASN A 9 7.24 29.25 -52.43
CA ASN A 9 7.48 28.28 -51.36
C ASN A 9 8.33 28.95 -50.24
N GLY A 10 8.08 28.60 -48.97
CA GLY A 10 8.81 29.13 -47.81
C GLY A 10 9.69 28.05 -47.17
N ASP A 11 10.88 28.42 -46.69
CA ASP A 11 11.86 27.47 -46.13
C ASP A 11 12.47 27.90 -44.78
N ILE A 12 13.04 26.93 -44.07
CA ILE A 12 13.12 26.86 -42.61
C ILE A 12 14.37 27.58 -42.07
N THR A 13 14.18 28.76 -41.50
CA THR A 13 15.29 29.63 -41.02
C THR A 13 15.13 30.09 -39.54
N LYS A 14 14.72 29.18 -38.64
CA LYS A 14 14.70 29.42 -37.17
C LYS A 14 15.33 28.32 -36.31
N VAL A 15 16.33 27.61 -36.82
CA VAL A 15 17.18 26.69 -36.02
C VAL A 15 18.66 26.94 -36.35
N ASN A 16 19.24 28.02 -35.79
CA ASN A 16 20.68 28.31 -35.99
C ASN A 16 21.32 29.23 -34.93
N SER A 17 20.66 29.44 -33.79
CA SER A 17 21.11 30.35 -32.71
C SER A 17 21.69 29.65 -31.47
N VAL A 18 21.73 28.30 -31.45
CA VAL A 18 22.13 27.51 -30.27
C VAL A 18 23.53 26.91 -30.42
N GLU A 19 23.92 26.45 -31.61
CA GLU A 19 25.20 25.75 -31.82
C GLU A 19 26.44 26.64 -31.58
N ARG A 20 26.33 27.97 -31.76
CA ARG A 20 27.45 28.90 -31.57
C ARG A 20 27.85 29.16 -30.11
N ALA A 21 27.07 28.71 -29.13
CA ALA A 21 27.39 28.90 -27.71
C ALA A 21 28.37 27.85 -27.15
N ALA A 22 28.52 26.68 -27.79
CA ALA A 22 29.22 25.53 -27.23
C ALA A 22 30.77 25.59 -27.35
N TYR A 23 31.32 26.43 -28.23
CA TYR A 23 32.73 26.40 -28.63
C TYR A 23 33.66 27.40 -27.92
N ALA A 24 33.17 28.10 -26.88
CA ALA A 24 33.88 29.25 -26.30
C ALA A 24 34.92 28.93 -25.20
N PHE A 25 34.91 27.73 -24.59
CA PHE A 25 35.77 27.41 -23.43
C PHE A 25 36.32 25.98 -23.46
N ILE A 26 37.51 25.81 -24.06
CA ILE A 26 38.40 24.65 -23.84
C ILE A 26 39.84 25.18 -23.69
N PRO A 27 40.52 24.98 -22.54
CA PRO A 27 41.92 25.36 -22.38
C PRO A 27 42.86 24.51 -23.26
N GLN A 28 43.93 25.12 -23.79
CA GLN A 28 44.92 24.38 -24.58
C GLN A 28 45.89 23.61 -23.69
N THR A 29 45.86 22.28 -23.75
CA THR A 29 46.98 21.40 -23.35
C THR A 29 47.20 20.29 -24.39
N PRO A 30 48.45 19.94 -24.73
CA PRO A 30 48.72 19.04 -25.86
C PRO A 30 48.72 17.56 -25.43
N ILE A 31 47.60 16.87 -25.64
CA ILE A 31 47.52 15.40 -25.47
C ILE A 31 47.51 14.73 -26.86
N ARG A 32 48.57 13.98 -27.16
CA ARG A 32 48.59 13.04 -28.30
C ARG A 32 47.80 11.77 -27.93
N SER A 33 46.52 11.72 -28.26
CA SER A 33 45.70 10.51 -28.13
C SER A 33 44.83 10.28 -29.38
N THR A 34 45.39 9.48 -30.30
CA THR A 34 44.68 8.61 -31.26
C THR A 34 43.29 9.04 -31.74
N ASP A 35 43.23 9.62 -32.95
CA ASP A 35 42.00 9.99 -33.67
C ASP A 35 40.98 8.84 -33.77
N ALA A 36 41.44 7.59 -33.77
CA ALA A 36 40.62 6.39 -33.76
C ALA A 36 39.53 6.37 -32.67
N HIS A 37 39.79 6.92 -31.47
CA HIS A 37 38.75 6.99 -30.42
C HIS A 37 37.68 8.05 -30.69
N LEU A 38 37.99 9.08 -31.48
CA LEU A 38 37.01 10.07 -31.92
C LEU A 38 36.14 9.51 -33.06
N GLU A 39 36.72 8.68 -33.93
CA GLU A 39 35.97 7.92 -34.95
C GLU A 39 35.05 6.87 -34.30
N GLU A 40 35.56 6.08 -33.36
CA GLU A 40 34.83 5.07 -32.58
C GLU A 40 33.66 5.70 -31.80
N PHE A 41 33.88 6.83 -31.12
CA PHE A 41 32.82 7.59 -30.45
C PHE A 41 31.79 8.18 -31.42
N SER A 42 32.23 8.66 -32.59
CA SER A 42 31.35 9.17 -33.65
C SER A 42 30.45 8.07 -34.23
N GLU A 43 30.97 6.87 -34.43
CA GLU A 43 30.19 5.71 -34.90
C GLU A 43 29.22 5.18 -33.83
N ALA A 44 29.62 5.16 -32.56
CA ALA A 44 28.73 4.86 -31.44
C ALA A 44 27.55 5.86 -31.38
N MET A 45 27.82 7.16 -31.43
CA MET A 45 26.79 8.21 -31.45
C MET A 45 25.88 8.11 -32.69
N ARG A 46 26.44 7.80 -33.86
CA ARG A 46 25.67 7.57 -35.10
C ARG A 46 24.79 6.32 -35.03
N THR A 47 25.18 5.33 -34.23
CA THR A 47 24.39 4.12 -33.95
C THR A 47 23.23 4.42 -32.98
N VAL A 48 23.49 5.16 -31.90
CA VAL A 48 22.45 5.65 -30.96
C VAL A 48 21.42 6.52 -31.67
N ALA A 49 21.84 7.37 -32.61
CA ALA A 49 20.93 8.17 -33.42
C ALA A 49 20.01 7.33 -34.34
N LYS A 50 20.47 6.15 -34.82
CA LYS A 50 19.64 5.22 -35.61
C LYS A 50 18.60 4.50 -34.74
N THR A 51 19.00 3.96 -33.60
CA THR A 51 18.06 3.25 -32.70
C THR A 51 17.01 4.18 -32.13
N LEU A 52 17.36 5.43 -31.79
CA LEU A 52 16.38 6.44 -31.36
C LEU A 52 15.33 6.75 -32.44
N ARG A 53 15.70 6.80 -33.74
CA ARG A 53 14.72 6.94 -34.83
C ARG A 53 13.79 5.74 -34.93
N GLN A 54 14.33 4.52 -34.90
CA GLN A 54 13.53 3.29 -34.92
C GLN A 54 12.56 3.19 -33.74
N VAL A 55 12.93 3.68 -32.54
CA VAL A 55 12.03 3.76 -31.38
C VAL A 55 10.92 4.81 -31.59
N VAL A 56 11.21 5.94 -32.22
CA VAL A 56 10.18 6.96 -32.56
C VAL A 56 9.22 6.46 -33.64
N GLU A 57 9.75 5.79 -34.68
CA GLU A 57 8.97 5.17 -35.76
C GLU A 57 8.07 4.04 -35.21
N GLY A 58 8.63 3.15 -34.38
CA GLY A 58 7.86 2.08 -33.71
C GLY A 58 6.79 2.62 -32.77
N LYS A 59 7.06 3.71 -32.04
CA LYS A 59 6.05 4.41 -31.23
C LYS A 59 4.93 4.98 -32.08
N ALA A 60 5.24 5.62 -33.22
CA ALA A 60 4.24 6.15 -34.13
C ALA A 60 3.36 5.03 -34.73
N ALA A 61 3.96 3.90 -35.12
CA ALA A 61 3.23 2.72 -35.60
C ALA A 61 2.29 2.15 -34.54
N ALA A 62 2.76 1.96 -33.31
CA ALA A 62 1.92 1.47 -32.20
C ALA A 62 0.77 2.44 -31.85
N GLN A 63 1.00 3.76 -31.93
CA GLN A 63 -0.05 4.75 -31.73
C GLN A 63 -1.09 4.76 -32.87
N ALA A 64 -0.67 4.51 -34.12
CA ALA A 64 -1.59 4.34 -35.25
C ALA A 64 -2.44 3.06 -35.12
N GLU A 65 -1.84 1.93 -34.73
CA GLU A 65 -2.56 0.68 -34.50
C GLU A 65 -3.58 0.82 -33.36
N ALA A 66 -3.19 1.44 -32.24
CA ALA A 66 -4.10 1.73 -31.13
C ALA A 66 -5.29 2.63 -31.55
N ALA A 67 -5.08 3.59 -32.45
CA ALA A 67 -6.14 4.42 -33.00
C ALA A 67 -7.08 3.64 -33.94
N GLU A 68 -6.58 2.66 -34.70
CA GLU A 68 -7.44 1.74 -35.45
C GLU A 68 -8.26 0.83 -34.54
N TRP A 69 -7.64 0.24 -33.51
CA TRP A 69 -8.35 -0.61 -32.54
C TRP A 69 -9.44 0.15 -31.82
N LYS A 70 -9.19 1.41 -31.43
CA LYS A 70 -10.21 2.30 -30.86
C LYS A 70 -11.38 2.52 -31.82
N ARG A 71 -11.14 2.83 -33.10
CA ARG A 71 -12.20 2.98 -34.11
C ARG A 71 -12.99 1.69 -34.35
N LYS A 72 -12.32 0.53 -34.39
CA LYS A 72 -12.98 -0.79 -34.52
C LYS A 72 -13.91 -1.05 -33.33
N TYR A 73 -13.46 -0.75 -32.11
CA TYR A 73 -14.27 -0.85 -30.89
C TYR A 73 -15.47 0.09 -30.90
N GLU A 74 -15.29 1.37 -31.25
CA GLU A 74 -16.37 2.37 -31.34
C GLU A 74 -17.45 1.95 -32.37
N LEU A 75 -17.05 1.39 -33.52
CA LEU A 75 -17.96 0.82 -34.51
C LEU A 75 -18.69 -0.42 -34.00
N GLU A 76 -18.03 -1.29 -33.23
CA GLU A 76 -18.65 -2.49 -32.66
C GLU A 76 -19.67 -2.13 -31.56
N VAL A 77 -19.39 -1.12 -30.74
CA VAL A 77 -20.34 -0.57 -29.74
C VAL A 77 -21.57 0.00 -30.44
N ALA A 78 -21.42 0.90 -31.42
CA ALA A 78 -22.54 1.47 -32.17
C ALA A 78 -23.37 0.42 -32.92
N SER A 79 -22.75 -0.67 -33.36
CA SER A 79 -23.41 -1.83 -33.98
C SER A 79 -24.21 -2.66 -32.97
N LYS A 80 -23.71 -2.82 -31.74
CA LYS A 80 -24.44 -3.47 -30.63
C LYS A 80 -25.64 -2.61 -30.19
N GLU A 81 -25.49 -1.30 -30.10
CA GLU A 81 -26.59 -0.36 -29.80
C GLU A 81 -27.70 -0.41 -30.85
N HIS A 82 -27.35 -0.41 -32.14
CA HIS A 82 -28.34 -0.56 -33.23
C HIS A 82 -29.08 -1.90 -33.18
N LYS A 83 -28.39 -3.00 -32.82
CA LYS A 83 -29.06 -4.30 -32.59
C LYS A 83 -30.01 -4.23 -31.39
N HIS A 84 -29.63 -3.58 -30.30
CA HIS A 84 -30.48 -3.39 -29.13
C HIS A 84 -31.75 -2.58 -29.48
N HIS A 85 -31.61 -1.50 -30.23
CA HIS A 85 -32.74 -0.68 -30.69
C HIS A 85 -33.73 -1.44 -31.59
N ASN A 86 -33.22 -2.33 -32.46
CA ASN A 86 -34.07 -3.19 -33.29
C ASN A 86 -34.75 -4.32 -32.49
N VAL A 87 -34.13 -4.85 -31.44
CA VAL A 87 -34.76 -5.81 -30.52
C VAL A 87 -35.90 -5.16 -29.74
N ILE A 88 -35.71 -3.92 -29.26
CA ILE A 88 -36.76 -3.17 -28.52
C ILE A 88 -37.99 -2.91 -29.42
N LYS A 89 -37.79 -2.57 -30.70
CA LYS A 89 -38.89 -2.44 -31.68
C LYS A 89 -39.60 -3.76 -32.02
N GLY A 90 -39.02 -4.91 -31.68
CA GLY A 90 -39.65 -6.22 -31.86
C GLY A 90 -40.67 -6.59 -30.77
N CYS A 91 -40.72 -5.86 -29.65
CA CYS A 91 -41.41 -6.30 -28.43
C CYS A 91 -42.48 -5.31 -27.89
N SER A 92 -43.00 -4.42 -28.73
CA SER A 92 -43.96 -3.37 -28.33
C SER A 92 -45.27 -3.44 -29.13
N ASN A 93 -46.09 -4.48 -28.91
CA ASN A 93 -47.38 -4.62 -29.61
C ASN A 93 -48.51 -5.25 -28.75
N TYR A 94 -48.65 -4.80 -27.51
CA TYR A 94 -49.84 -4.99 -26.66
C TYR A 94 -49.95 -3.85 -25.62
N GLY A 95 -51.17 -3.38 -25.32
CA GLY A 95 -51.47 -2.83 -23.99
C GLY A 95 -51.33 -1.32 -23.73
N LYS A 96 -51.40 -0.42 -24.72
CA LYS A 96 -51.84 0.96 -24.44
C LYS A 96 -53.37 0.97 -24.41
N ASP A 97 -53.96 1.11 -23.21
CA ASP A 97 -55.30 1.68 -22.92
C ASP A 97 -55.75 1.38 -21.46
N LYS A 98 -54.95 1.74 -20.44
CA LYS A 98 -55.43 1.76 -19.03
C LYS A 98 -54.61 2.52 -17.97
N LEU A 99 -53.82 3.54 -18.33
CA LEU A 99 -52.92 4.20 -17.37
C LEU A 99 -52.80 5.73 -17.51
N GLU A 100 -53.93 6.43 -17.70
CA GLU A 100 -53.99 7.90 -17.62
C GLU A 100 -54.96 8.42 -16.54
N GLU A 101 -55.76 7.55 -15.91
CA GLU A 101 -56.84 7.94 -14.96
C GLU A 101 -56.44 7.87 -13.47
N LEU A 102 -55.17 7.62 -13.16
CA LEU A 102 -54.64 7.51 -11.79
C LEU A 102 -53.55 8.54 -11.45
N SER A 103 -53.21 9.43 -12.38
CA SER A 103 -52.04 10.32 -12.31
C SER A 103 -52.32 11.69 -11.65
N SER A 104 -53.47 11.86 -10.98
CA SER A 104 -53.96 13.17 -10.49
C SER A 104 -54.14 13.26 -8.97
N GLN A 105 -53.56 12.33 -8.21
CA GLN A 105 -53.45 12.38 -6.75
C GLN A 105 -52.03 12.01 -6.32
N MET A 106 -51.63 12.43 -5.11
CA MET A 106 -50.28 12.26 -4.53
C MET A 106 -49.16 13.09 -5.20
N ALA A 107 -49.27 14.42 -5.11
CA ALA A 107 -48.15 15.35 -5.30
C ALA A 107 -47.91 16.14 -4.00
N LEU A 108 -47.45 15.48 -2.94
CA LEU A 108 -47.10 16.09 -1.65
C LEU A 108 -46.17 15.17 -0.82
N GLU A 109 -45.32 15.83 -0.02
CA GLU A 109 -44.43 15.30 1.01
C GLU A 109 -43.16 14.52 0.59
N THR A 110 -42.12 14.71 1.40
CA THR A 110 -40.72 14.30 1.19
C THR A 110 -40.31 13.10 2.05
N ALA A 111 -39.20 12.48 1.64
CA ALA A 111 -38.27 11.65 2.43
C ALA A 111 -38.48 10.12 2.45
N SER A 112 -37.46 9.46 3.01
CA SER A 112 -37.21 8.00 3.11
C SER A 112 -36.59 7.30 1.88
N ILE A 113 -36.00 6.13 2.17
CA ILE A 113 -35.11 5.30 1.34
C ILE A 113 -35.70 3.89 1.37
N ASP A 114 -35.84 3.20 0.22
CA ASP A 114 -35.07 1.97 -0.09
C ASP A 114 -35.34 1.39 -1.51
N GLN A 115 -34.71 0.25 -1.81
CA GLN A 115 -34.50 -0.35 -3.14
C GLN A 115 -35.64 -1.23 -3.69
N THR A 116 -35.78 -1.33 -5.03
CA THR A 116 -35.45 -2.55 -5.85
C THR A 116 -36.19 -2.64 -7.20
N SER A 117 -35.44 -2.84 -8.30
CA SER A 117 -35.69 -3.83 -9.38
C SER A 117 -34.50 -3.84 -10.35
N CYS A 118 -34.27 -4.95 -11.08
CA CYS A 118 -32.90 -5.38 -11.40
C CYS A 118 -32.41 -5.27 -12.86
N CYS A 119 -31.07 -5.27 -12.92
CA CYS A 119 -30.11 -5.23 -14.03
C CYS A 119 -30.34 -6.12 -15.27
N GLY A 120 -29.62 -5.79 -16.35
CA GLY A 120 -29.32 -6.69 -17.46
C GLY A 120 -27.83 -7.07 -17.56
N ASN A 121 -27.46 -8.17 -16.89
CA ASN A 121 -26.30 -9.08 -17.05
C ASN A 121 -24.87 -8.57 -17.38
N HIS A 122 -23.89 -9.21 -16.73
CA HIS A 122 -22.42 -9.09 -16.89
C HIS A 122 -21.76 -7.82 -16.32
N GLY A 123 -21.73 -7.72 -14.99
CA GLY A 123 -20.80 -6.85 -14.27
C GLY A 123 -20.57 -7.37 -12.85
N ILE A 124 -19.32 -7.73 -12.51
CA ILE A 124 -18.92 -8.01 -11.12
C ILE A 124 -18.83 -6.65 -10.41
N CYS A 125 -19.88 -6.27 -9.68
CA CYS A 125 -19.95 -4.97 -9.02
C CYS A 125 -19.04 -4.94 -7.78
N SER A 126 -17.96 -4.14 -7.82
CA SER A 126 -16.98 -4.03 -6.74
C SER A 126 -17.59 -3.60 -5.39
N HIS A 127 -18.71 -2.86 -5.41
CA HIS A 127 -19.41 -2.44 -4.19
C HIS A 127 -20.30 -3.53 -3.56
N GLN A 128 -20.67 -4.60 -4.29
CA GLN A 128 -21.47 -5.70 -3.73
C GLN A 128 -20.62 -6.74 -2.99
N ILE A 129 -19.32 -6.80 -3.24
CA ILE A 129 -18.38 -7.75 -2.60
C ILE A 129 -17.92 -7.28 -1.20
N LEU A 130 -18.12 -6.00 -0.86
CA LEU A 130 -17.62 -5.36 0.37
C LEU A 130 -18.72 -5.05 1.40
N GLN A 131 -19.78 -5.87 1.46
CA GLN A 131 -20.76 -5.79 2.55
C GLN A 131 -20.28 -6.61 3.76
N ASP A 132 -19.93 -5.92 4.85
CA ASP A 132 -19.47 -6.53 6.11
C ASP A 132 -20.55 -7.44 6.73
N GLU A 133 -20.31 -8.75 6.75
CA GLU A 133 -20.96 -9.63 7.74
C GLU A 133 -20.41 -9.28 9.13
N CYS A 134 -21.11 -8.43 9.88
CA CYS A 134 -20.85 -8.25 11.31
C CYS A 134 -21.13 -9.57 12.05
N PRO A 135 -20.14 -10.22 12.70
CA PRO A 135 -20.38 -11.47 13.41
C PRO A 135 -21.38 -11.24 14.55
N GLY A 136 -22.51 -11.95 14.50
CA GLY A 136 -23.54 -11.89 15.53
C GLY A 136 -23.02 -12.33 16.91
N PRO A 137 -23.67 -11.92 18.01
CA PRO A 137 -23.22 -12.24 19.36
C PRO A 137 -23.42 -13.72 19.68
N ASN A 138 -22.41 -14.54 19.37
CA ASN A 138 -22.38 -15.95 19.74
C ASN A 138 -22.45 -16.12 21.26
N ARG A 139 -23.22 -17.11 21.69
CA ARG A 139 -23.65 -17.26 23.09
C ARG A 139 -22.53 -17.82 23.97
N ILE A 140 -22.59 -17.45 25.25
CA ILE A 140 -21.62 -17.80 26.28
C ILE A 140 -21.58 -19.32 26.53
N ALA A 141 -20.37 -19.86 26.65
CA ALA A 141 -20.05 -21.09 27.37
C ALA A 141 -18.78 -20.83 28.22
N ASP A 142 -18.60 -21.56 29.31
CA ASP A 142 -17.59 -21.27 30.34
C ASP A 142 -16.14 -21.44 29.89
N GLU A 143 -15.29 -20.44 30.18
CA GLU A 143 -13.87 -20.65 30.42
C GLU A 143 -13.39 -19.75 31.58
N LYS A 144 -12.59 -20.31 32.50
CA LYS A 144 -12.15 -19.63 33.72
C LYS A 144 -10.85 -18.86 33.49
N ILE A 145 -10.77 -17.66 34.09
CA ILE A 145 -9.58 -16.79 34.10
C ILE A 145 -9.22 -16.21 32.71
N VAL A 146 -10.13 -15.44 32.14
CA VAL A 146 -9.78 -14.41 31.14
C VAL A 146 -9.61 -13.07 31.88
N GLY A 147 -8.38 -12.55 31.94
CA GLY A 147 -8.14 -11.19 32.41
C GLY A 147 -8.76 -10.19 31.44
N ARG A 148 -9.47 -9.18 31.96
CA ARG A 148 -9.92 -8.05 31.14
C ARG A 148 -8.70 -7.33 30.58
N LYS A 149 -8.68 -7.09 29.26
CA LYS A 149 -7.70 -6.20 28.63
C LYS A 149 -7.66 -4.85 29.34
N ALA A 150 -6.50 -4.22 29.35
CA ALA A 150 -6.35 -2.87 29.88
C ALA A 150 -7.04 -1.84 28.95
N PRO A 151 -8.13 -1.17 29.38
CA PRO A 151 -8.72 -0.08 28.62
C PRO A 151 -7.74 1.09 28.45
N PHE A 152 -7.90 1.79 27.33
CA PHE A 152 -7.13 2.99 26.99
C PHE A 152 -8.02 3.99 26.23
N ARG A 153 -7.57 5.25 26.21
CA ARG A 153 -8.09 6.30 25.34
C ARG A 153 -7.06 6.67 24.30
N LEU A 154 -7.54 7.09 23.14
CA LEU A 154 -6.74 7.85 22.18
C LEU A 154 -7.08 9.34 22.35
N LEU A 155 -6.07 10.20 22.28
CA LEU A 155 -6.17 11.64 22.49
C LEU A 155 -5.50 12.36 21.33
N TRP A 156 -6.18 13.35 20.74
CA TRP A 156 -5.68 14.08 19.57
C TRP A 156 -4.94 15.35 20.01
N GLY A 157 -3.62 15.34 19.86
CA GLY A 157 -2.73 16.45 20.20
C GLY A 157 -2.61 17.47 19.07
N CYS A 158 -2.83 18.75 19.40
CA CYS A 158 -2.26 19.87 18.66
C CYS A 158 -1.05 20.37 19.46
N ASP A 159 0.15 20.26 18.90
CA ASP A 159 1.29 21.01 19.42
C ASP A 159 1.16 22.46 18.94
N GLY A 160 1.09 23.41 19.88
CA GLY A 160 0.91 24.83 19.58
C GLY A 160 0.06 25.62 20.58
N ASP A 161 -0.86 24.99 21.31
CA ASP A 161 -1.75 25.70 22.25
C ASP A 161 -1.35 25.46 23.72
N LYS A 162 -1.06 26.55 24.45
CA LYS A 162 -0.67 26.50 25.88
C LYS A 162 -1.87 26.47 26.83
N ASN A 163 -3.07 26.25 26.29
CA ASN A 163 -4.32 26.09 27.04
C ASN A 163 -4.85 24.65 26.89
N ASP A 164 -4.97 23.91 27.99
CA ASP A 164 -5.52 22.53 28.02
C ASP A 164 -7.01 22.40 27.61
N GLN A 165 -7.66 23.48 27.17
CA GLN A 165 -9.11 23.57 26.98
C GLN A 165 -9.64 23.01 25.63
N HIS A 166 -8.76 22.61 24.70
CA HIS A 166 -9.17 22.12 23.37
C HIS A 166 -8.69 20.71 23.01
N ARG A 167 -8.38 19.87 24.00
CA ARG A 167 -8.46 18.41 23.83
C ARG A 167 -9.94 18.00 23.70
N ARG A 168 -10.36 17.65 22.48
CA ARG A 168 -11.65 16.97 22.25
C ARG A 168 -11.43 15.46 22.40
N ASP A 169 -11.63 14.96 23.61
CA ASP A 169 -11.62 13.52 23.92
C ASP A 169 -12.78 12.81 23.21
N PHE A 170 -12.49 11.83 22.35
CA PHE A 170 -13.50 10.87 21.87
C PHE A 170 -12.91 9.45 21.70
N VAL A 171 -13.80 8.47 21.88
CA VAL A 171 -13.55 7.01 21.85
C VAL A 171 -12.67 6.47 22.99
N SER A 172 -13.31 6.12 24.10
CA SER A 172 -12.81 5.18 25.10
C SER A 172 -13.06 3.74 24.63
N PHE A 173 -12.00 2.94 24.45
CA PHE A 173 -12.13 1.57 23.94
C PHE A 173 -12.28 0.56 25.09
N GLU A 174 -13.51 0.38 25.61
CA GLU A 174 -13.81 -0.62 26.67
C GLU A 174 -13.50 -2.08 26.28
N LYS A 175 -13.26 -2.35 24.99
CA LYS A 175 -12.84 -3.66 24.45
C LYS A 175 -11.40 -3.68 23.90
N GLY A 176 -10.75 -2.53 23.76
CA GLY A 176 -9.38 -2.41 23.21
C GLY A 176 -9.24 -2.54 21.68
N ASP A 177 -10.34 -2.46 20.92
CA ASP A 177 -10.36 -2.69 19.47
C ASP A 177 -10.26 -1.38 18.65
N ILE A 178 -9.09 -1.02 18.14
CA ILE A 178 -8.90 0.23 17.38
C ILE A 178 -9.48 0.12 15.95
N LYS A 179 -10.56 0.86 15.67
CA LYS A 179 -11.10 1.11 14.32
C LYS A 179 -10.86 2.57 13.89
N THR A 180 -10.64 2.82 12.59
CA THR A 180 -10.59 4.20 12.06
C THR A 180 -11.89 4.57 11.35
N ALA A 181 -12.82 5.20 12.07
CA ALA A 181 -14.04 5.80 11.49
C ALA A 181 -13.81 7.23 10.98
N GLU A 182 -13.04 8.04 11.72
CA GLU A 182 -12.66 9.40 11.31
C GLU A 182 -11.15 9.60 11.56
N ARG A 183 -10.41 10.05 10.54
CA ARG A 183 -8.96 10.33 10.63
C ARG A 183 -8.71 11.83 10.63
N SER A 184 -8.29 12.36 11.77
CA SER A 184 -7.84 13.75 11.89
C SER A 184 -6.31 13.83 11.73
N ASN A 185 -5.83 14.81 10.96
CA ASN A 185 -4.42 15.07 10.62
C ASN A 185 -3.59 15.60 11.81
N LYS A 186 -3.64 14.95 12.96
CA LYS A 186 -3.01 15.37 14.22
C LYS A 186 -2.21 14.24 14.84
N GLN A 187 -1.39 14.58 15.83
CA GLN A 187 -0.68 13.57 16.63
C GLN A 187 -1.70 12.78 17.46
N ILE A 188 -1.62 11.44 17.42
CA ILE A 188 -2.48 10.56 18.21
C ILE A 188 -1.66 10.08 19.41
N LEU A 189 -2.14 10.34 20.62
CA LEU A 189 -1.53 9.92 21.87
C LEU A 189 -2.38 8.80 22.48
N LEU A 190 -1.78 7.64 22.77
CA LEU A 190 -2.44 6.59 23.53
C LEU A 190 -2.20 6.81 25.02
N LYS A 191 -3.24 6.70 25.84
CA LYS A 191 -3.16 6.73 27.30
C LYS A 191 -3.92 5.55 27.90
N TRP A 192 -3.22 4.69 28.61
CA TRP A 192 -3.79 3.63 29.43
C TRP A 192 -4.70 4.20 30.54
N GLU A 193 -5.88 3.61 30.74
CA GLU A 193 -6.73 3.88 31.91
C GLU A 193 -6.34 2.99 33.10
N SER A 194 -5.95 1.74 32.83
CA SER A 194 -5.32 0.81 33.77
C SER A 194 -3.98 0.32 33.20
N PRO A 195 -2.96 0.00 34.01
CA PRO A 195 -1.70 -0.53 33.49
C PRO A 195 -1.93 -1.83 32.69
N PRO A 196 -1.30 -2.00 31.51
CA PRO A 196 -1.37 -3.23 30.74
C PRO A 196 -0.76 -4.40 31.52
N GLN A 197 -1.36 -5.58 31.38
CA GLN A 197 -0.98 -6.78 32.13
C GLN A 197 -0.34 -7.85 31.24
N THR A 198 -0.72 -7.94 29.97
CA THR A 198 -0.28 -9.00 29.06
C THR A 198 0.48 -8.44 27.86
N VAL A 199 1.72 -8.90 27.68
CA VAL A 199 2.62 -8.48 26.59
C VAL A 199 3.02 -9.67 25.71
N LEU A 200 2.93 -9.48 24.40
CA LEU A 200 3.42 -10.42 23.38
C LEU A 200 4.80 -9.96 22.89
N LEU A 201 5.84 -10.79 23.06
CA LEU A 201 7.13 -10.57 22.43
C LEU A 201 7.25 -11.37 21.13
N VAL A 202 7.61 -10.67 20.04
CA VAL A 202 7.85 -11.22 18.70
C VAL A 202 9.30 -10.94 18.33
N THR A 203 10.06 -11.96 17.92
CA THR A 203 11.53 -11.82 17.77
C THR A 203 12.03 -12.24 16.38
N LYS A 204 13.04 -11.51 15.88
CA LYS A 204 13.78 -11.93 14.68
C LYS A 204 14.38 -13.33 14.89
N PRO A 205 14.11 -14.31 14.01
CA PRO A 205 14.64 -15.66 14.17
C PRO A 205 16.15 -15.74 13.94
N ASN A 206 16.76 -16.81 14.45
CA ASN A 206 18.15 -17.20 14.20
C ASN A 206 19.18 -16.11 14.56
N SER A 207 19.01 -15.45 15.71
CA SER A 207 19.90 -14.38 16.15
C SER A 207 20.09 -14.38 17.67
N ASN A 208 21.27 -14.83 18.12
CA ASN A 208 21.56 -15.04 19.55
C ASN A 208 21.53 -13.75 20.37
N SER A 209 21.92 -12.60 19.80
CA SER A 209 21.81 -11.29 20.47
C SER A 209 20.35 -10.87 20.70
N VAL A 210 19.46 -11.19 19.76
CA VAL A 210 18.02 -10.95 19.89
C VAL A 210 17.42 -11.87 20.96
N LEU A 211 17.85 -13.13 21.02
CA LEU A 211 17.42 -14.08 22.06
C LEU A 211 17.90 -13.65 23.46
N ALA A 212 19.15 -13.25 23.61
CA ALA A 212 19.70 -12.75 24.88
C ALA A 212 18.98 -11.48 25.37
N LEU A 213 18.72 -10.52 24.48
CA LEU A 213 17.92 -9.34 24.84
C LEU A 213 16.48 -9.71 25.19
N CYS A 214 15.89 -10.69 24.50
CA CYS A 214 14.57 -11.21 24.86
C CYS A 214 14.57 -11.82 26.27
N ALA A 215 15.59 -12.61 26.62
CA ALA A 215 15.76 -13.20 27.94
C ALA A 215 15.88 -12.14 29.05
N GLU A 216 16.67 -11.09 28.84
CA GLU A 216 16.75 -9.93 29.74
C GLU A 216 15.43 -9.15 29.85
N MET A 217 14.77 -8.89 28.73
CA MET A 217 13.53 -8.12 28.68
C MET A 217 12.39 -8.87 29.38
N VAL A 218 12.29 -10.19 29.21
CA VAL A 218 11.30 -11.04 29.89
C VAL A 218 11.54 -11.09 31.39
N ARG A 219 12.80 -11.26 31.85
CA ARG A 219 13.15 -11.16 33.28
C ARG A 219 12.72 -9.81 33.87
N TRP A 220 13.08 -8.71 33.20
CA TRP A 220 12.70 -7.35 33.64
C TRP A 220 11.18 -7.13 33.71
N LEU A 221 10.44 -7.49 32.66
CA LEU A 221 8.97 -7.40 32.61
C LEU A 221 8.29 -8.22 33.71
N LYS A 222 8.85 -9.39 34.06
CA LYS A 222 8.29 -10.22 35.13
C LYS A 222 8.61 -9.67 36.52
N GLU A 223 9.83 -9.19 36.75
CA GLU A 223 10.28 -8.73 38.06
C GLU A 223 9.77 -7.32 38.42
N HIS A 224 9.75 -6.40 37.46
CA HIS A 224 9.48 -4.98 37.71
C HIS A 224 8.02 -4.59 37.46
N ASN A 225 7.29 -5.37 36.65
CA ASN A 225 5.92 -5.09 36.25
C ASN A 225 4.95 -6.26 36.51
N ASN A 226 5.44 -7.45 36.88
CA ASN A 226 4.67 -8.69 37.08
C ASN A 226 3.74 -9.03 35.90
N MET A 227 4.15 -8.71 34.67
CA MET A 227 3.32 -8.93 33.48
C MET A 227 3.22 -10.41 33.11
N ASN A 228 2.12 -10.77 32.46
CA ASN A 228 1.98 -12.01 31.72
C ASN A 228 2.73 -11.87 30.40
N VAL A 229 3.70 -12.77 30.17
CA VAL A 229 4.53 -12.77 28.97
C VAL A 229 4.06 -13.89 28.04
N ILE A 230 3.70 -13.52 26.83
CA ILE A 230 3.41 -14.45 25.72
C ILE A 230 4.54 -14.33 24.69
N VAL A 231 5.04 -15.46 24.17
CA VAL A 231 6.04 -15.48 23.07
C VAL A 231 5.69 -16.54 22.03
N GLU A 232 6.30 -16.45 20.84
CA GLU A 232 6.17 -17.46 19.78
C GLU A 232 6.69 -18.85 20.23
N PRO A 233 6.11 -19.98 19.76
CA PRO A 233 6.47 -21.32 20.23
C PRO A 233 7.94 -21.71 20.01
N ARG A 234 8.59 -21.10 19.01
CA ARG A 234 10.05 -21.20 18.78
C ARG A 234 10.83 -20.55 19.94
N VAL A 235 10.49 -19.31 20.27
CA VAL A 235 11.16 -18.51 21.31
C VAL A 235 10.94 -19.10 22.70
N SER A 236 9.74 -19.64 22.96
CA SER A 236 9.45 -20.36 24.21
C SER A 236 10.40 -21.55 24.39
N LYS A 237 10.59 -22.39 23.37
CA LYS A 237 11.50 -23.54 23.40
C LYS A 237 12.98 -23.13 23.52
N GLU A 238 13.40 -22.08 22.82
CA GLU A 238 14.75 -21.53 22.92
C GLU A 238 15.06 -21.05 24.36
N LEU A 239 14.20 -20.21 24.95
CA LEU A 239 14.36 -19.70 26.31
C LEU A 239 14.31 -20.82 27.38
N LEU A 240 13.38 -21.77 27.26
CA LEU A 240 13.28 -22.91 28.20
C LEU A 240 14.47 -23.88 28.13
N THR A 241 15.21 -23.88 27.02
CA THR A 241 16.46 -24.65 26.89
C THR A 241 17.65 -23.92 27.53
N GLU A 242 17.60 -22.59 27.60
CA GLU A 242 18.62 -21.75 28.23
C GLU A 242 18.47 -21.69 29.77
N ASP A 243 17.24 -21.47 30.27
CA ASP A 243 16.98 -21.32 31.70
C ASP A 243 15.55 -21.76 32.11
N SER A 244 15.48 -22.65 33.09
CA SER A 244 14.24 -23.11 33.74
C SER A 244 13.42 -22.01 34.42
N TYR A 245 14.00 -20.83 34.69
CA TYR A 245 13.28 -19.63 35.13
C TYR A 245 12.10 -19.30 34.21
N PHE A 246 12.22 -19.56 32.90
CA PHE A 246 11.23 -19.18 31.89
C PHE A 246 9.97 -20.05 31.84
N ASN A 247 9.79 -21.00 32.77
CA ASN A 247 8.61 -21.88 32.87
C ASN A 247 7.25 -21.15 33.06
N PHE A 248 7.24 -19.84 33.35
CA PHE A 248 6.00 -19.05 33.42
C PHE A 248 5.58 -18.43 32.07
N ILE A 249 6.41 -18.49 31.03
CA ILE A 249 6.11 -17.91 29.72
C ILE A 249 4.95 -18.68 29.07
N GLN A 250 3.96 -17.94 28.57
CA GLN A 250 2.86 -18.49 27.78
C GLN A 250 3.21 -18.53 26.29
N THR A 251 2.61 -19.48 25.57
CA THR A 251 2.71 -19.60 24.11
C THR A 251 1.45 -20.26 23.58
N TRP A 252 1.33 -20.43 22.25
CA TRP A 252 0.16 -20.99 21.58
C TRP A 252 0.49 -22.25 20.78
N ASN A 253 -0.47 -23.15 20.63
CA ASN A 253 -0.29 -24.46 19.99
C ASN A 253 -1.05 -24.61 18.67
N ASN A 254 -2.01 -23.74 18.38
CA ASN A 254 -2.88 -23.83 17.20
C ASN A 254 -3.36 -22.45 16.71
N ASP A 255 -3.95 -22.40 15.52
CA ASP A 255 -4.39 -21.16 14.88
C ASP A 255 -5.63 -20.53 15.54
N GLN A 256 -6.40 -21.28 16.34
CA GLN A 256 -7.52 -20.72 17.11
C GLN A 256 -7.01 -19.87 18.28
N GLU A 257 -5.96 -20.34 18.97
CA GLU A 257 -5.24 -19.56 19.98
C GLU A 257 -4.58 -18.31 19.38
N VAL A 258 -4.03 -18.40 18.15
CA VAL A 258 -3.53 -17.22 17.40
C VAL A 258 -4.67 -16.23 17.11
N LYS A 259 -5.79 -16.69 16.56
CA LYS A 259 -6.98 -15.85 16.33
C LYS A 259 -7.47 -15.22 17.65
N ALA A 260 -7.31 -15.88 18.80
CA ALA A 260 -7.64 -15.37 20.13
C ALA A 260 -6.61 -14.39 20.75
N LEU A 261 -5.40 -14.21 20.20
CA LEU A 261 -4.39 -13.30 20.78
C LEU A 261 -4.90 -11.86 20.93
N HIS A 262 -5.76 -11.40 20.01
CA HIS A 262 -6.32 -10.04 20.07
C HIS A 262 -7.15 -9.76 21.33
N THR A 263 -7.77 -10.77 21.94
CA THR A 263 -8.55 -10.62 23.18
C THR A 263 -7.69 -10.71 24.44
N LYS A 264 -6.47 -11.26 24.35
CA LYS A 264 -5.57 -11.52 25.49
C LYS A 264 -4.41 -10.53 25.62
N VAL A 265 -3.92 -9.99 24.51
CA VAL A 265 -2.70 -9.15 24.45
C VAL A 265 -3.03 -7.66 24.56
N ASP A 266 -2.46 -6.97 25.55
CA ASP A 266 -2.57 -5.52 25.71
C ASP A 266 -1.50 -4.77 24.89
N LEU A 267 -0.29 -5.32 24.84
CA LEU A 267 0.89 -4.69 24.22
C LEU A 267 1.68 -5.72 23.39
N ILE A 268 2.17 -5.31 22.22
CA ILE A 268 3.12 -6.09 21.43
C ILE A 268 4.49 -5.40 21.52
N VAL A 269 5.55 -6.18 21.72
CA VAL A 269 6.93 -5.70 21.65
C VAL A 269 7.68 -6.52 20.59
N THR A 270 8.23 -5.85 19.57
CA THR A 270 8.98 -6.53 18.51
C THR A 270 10.47 -6.29 18.66
N LEU A 271 11.27 -7.35 18.67
CA LEU A 271 12.73 -7.30 18.72
C LEU A 271 13.31 -7.66 17.34
N GLY A 272 13.74 -6.67 16.56
CA GLY A 272 14.37 -6.92 15.26
C GLY A 272 14.43 -5.72 14.32
N GLY A 273 13.59 -5.75 13.28
CA GLY A 273 13.49 -4.74 12.22
C GLY A 273 12.09 -4.73 11.62
N ASP A 274 11.86 -3.95 10.56
CA ASP A 274 10.55 -3.77 9.93
C ASP A 274 9.85 -5.10 9.57
N GLY A 275 10.60 -6.11 9.10
CA GLY A 275 10.08 -7.46 8.83
C GLY A 275 9.53 -8.20 10.07
N THR A 276 9.98 -7.86 11.28
CA THR A 276 9.42 -8.34 12.54
C THR A 276 8.09 -7.64 12.86
N VAL A 277 7.94 -6.37 12.48
CA VAL A 277 6.68 -5.61 12.61
C VAL A 277 5.63 -6.12 11.61
N LEU A 278 6.03 -6.40 10.36
CA LEU A 278 5.20 -7.11 9.37
C LEU A 278 4.71 -8.45 9.91
N TRP A 279 5.62 -9.25 10.48
CA TRP A 279 5.27 -10.55 11.07
C TRP A 279 4.27 -10.39 12.23
N ALA A 280 4.55 -9.49 13.18
CA ALA A 280 3.64 -9.20 14.28
C ALA A 280 2.24 -8.78 13.78
N GLY A 281 2.16 -7.87 12.80
CA GLY A 281 0.89 -7.43 12.21
C GLY A 281 0.12 -8.53 11.48
N SER A 282 0.82 -9.53 10.91
CA SER A 282 0.21 -10.65 10.19
C SER A 282 -0.47 -11.69 11.10
N LEU A 283 -0.12 -11.74 12.39
CA LEU A 283 -0.77 -12.60 13.40
C LEU A 283 -2.23 -12.17 13.69
N PHE A 284 -2.56 -10.89 13.49
CA PHE A 284 -3.83 -10.29 13.88
C PHE A 284 -4.72 -10.03 12.65
N LYS A 285 -5.64 -10.96 12.35
CA LYS A 285 -6.62 -10.84 11.25
C LYS A 285 -7.74 -9.81 11.49
N GLY A 286 -7.69 -9.06 12.58
CA GLY A 286 -8.64 -8.01 12.95
C GLY A 286 -7.94 -6.89 13.73
N PRO A 287 -8.49 -6.39 14.85
CA PRO A 287 -7.85 -5.35 15.66
C PRO A 287 -6.47 -5.80 16.17
N VAL A 288 -5.54 -4.84 16.20
CA VAL A 288 -4.14 -5.07 16.55
C VAL A 288 -3.78 -4.26 17.80
N PRO A 289 -3.25 -4.87 18.88
CA PRO A 289 -2.74 -4.13 20.03
C PRO A 289 -1.57 -3.17 19.67
N PRO A 290 -1.32 -2.12 20.47
CA PRO A 290 -0.17 -1.22 20.31
C PRO A 290 1.17 -1.97 20.20
N VAL A 291 1.96 -1.61 19.18
CA VAL A 291 3.25 -2.24 18.86
C VAL A 291 4.41 -1.31 19.22
N VAL A 292 5.29 -1.73 20.13
CA VAL A 292 6.55 -1.08 20.46
C VAL A 292 7.69 -1.81 19.75
N ALA A 293 8.42 -1.10 18.89
CA ALA A 293 9.28 -1.73 17.90
C ALA A 293 10.75 -1.35 18.08
N PHE A 294 11.54 -2.28 18.61
CA PHE A 294 12.97 -2.08 18.90
C PHE A 294 13.86 -2.52 17.74
N SER A 295 14.78 -1.65 17.34
CA SER A 295 15.79 -1.89 16.31
C SER A 295 17.02 -2.60 16.88
N LEU A 296 17.40 -3.73 16.30
CA LEU A 296 18.59 -4.53 16.67
C LEU A 296 19.62 -4.55 15.54
N GLY A 297 19.94 -3.37 14.98
CA GLY A 297 20.79 -3.20 13.82
C GLY A 297 20.58 -1.84 13.16
N SER A 298 20.63 -1.80 11.82
CA SER A 298 20.26 -0.61 11.04
C SER A 298 18.85 -0.12 11.37
N LEU A 299 18.66 1.19 11.50
CA LEU A 299 17.37 1.81 11.74
C LEU A 299 16.38 1.46 10.61
N GLY A 300 15.20 0.98 10.98
CA GLY A 300 14.09 0.75 10.06
C GLY A 300 13.11 1.93 10.03
N PHE A 301 12.16 1.89 9.09
CA PHE A 301 11.07 2.86 9.07
C PHE A 301 9.99 2.54 10.11
N MET A 302 9.98 1.31 10.67
CA MET A 302 8.97 0.83 11.62
C MET A 302 9.53 0.55 13.02
N THR A 303 10.84 0.58 13.22
CA THR A 303 11.52 0.32 14.52
C THR A 303 12.22 1.58 15.10
N PRO A 304 11.47 2.58 15.60
CA PRO A 304 12.05 3.84 16.07
C PRO A 304 12.76 3.76 17.44
N PHE A 305 12.62 2.66 18.19
CA PHE A 305 13.20 2.54 19.53
C PHE A 305 14.58 1.86 19.51
N PRO A 306 15.64 2.46 20.07
CA PRO A 306 16.95 1.82 20.21
C PRO A 306 16.91 0.70 21.26
N SER A 307 17.52 -0.45 20.96
CA SER A 307 17.46 -1.65 21.82
C SER A 307 18.14 -1.46 23.18
N GLU A 308 19.13 -0.57 23.22
CA GLU A 308 20.03 -0.33 24.35
C GLU A 308 19.30 0.40 25.49
N GLN A 309 18.22 1.12 25.18
CA GLN A 309 17.45 1.95 26.12
C GLN A 309 16.09 1.35 26.49
N TYR A 310 15.86 0.05 26.16
CA TYR A 310 14.54 -0.57 26.22
C TYR A 310 13.82 -0.44 27.57
N ARG A 311 14.57 -0.45 28.68
CA ARG A 311 14.04 -0.37 30.06
C ARG A 311 13.37 0.98 30.30
N GLU A 312 13.96 2.07 29.82
CA GLU A 312 13.36 3.41 29.92
C GLU A 312 12.21 3.58 28.90
N CYS A 313 12.39 3.14 27.66
CA CYS A 313 11.36 3.23 26.63
C CYS A 313 10.07 2.50 27.04
N LEU A 314 10.18 1.25 27.52
CA LEU A 314 9.03 0.49 28.04
C LEU A 314 8.48 1.11 29.33
N ALA A 315 9.32 1.54 30.28
CA ALA A 315 8.83 2.17 31.50
C ALA A 315 8.02 3.47 31.22
N ASN A 316 8.37 4.20 30.17
CA ASN A 316 7.58 5.33 29.68
C ASN A 316 6.27 4.86 29.03
N VAL A 317 6.30 3.96 28.05
CA VAL A 317 5.10 3.44 27.36
C VAL A 317 4.08 2.79 28.31
N LEU A 318 4.55 2.10 29.35
CA LEU A 318 3.69 1.40 30.32
C LEU A 318 3.06 2.33 31.38
N LYS A 319 3.56 3.57 31.55
CA LYS A 319 3.16 4.48 32.65
C LYS A 319 2.67 5.87 32.21
N ARG A 320 3.04 6.32 31.01
CA ARG A 320 2.72 7.65 30.48
C ARG A 320 1.85 7.54 29.23
N SER A 321 1.26 8.65 28.81
CA SER A 321 0.73 8.76 27.45
C SER A 321 1.87 8.84 26.44
N PHE A 322 1.80 8.09 25.34
CA PHE A 322 2.82 8.05 24.29
C PHE A 322 2.19 8.25 22.91
N SER A 323 2.97 8.76 21.97
CA SER A 323 2.52 8.98 20.59
C SER A 323 2.40 7.66 19.82
N ILE A 324 1.41 7.54 18.94
CA ILE A 324 1.23 6.41 18.03
C ILE A 324 0.97 6.87 16.59
N THR A 325 1.43 6.05 15.66
CA THR A 325 1.09 6.13 14.22
C THR A 325 0.13 4.99 13.90
N LEU A 326 -1.08 5.31 13.43
CA LEU A 326 -2.03 4.31 12.92
C LEU A 326 -1.68 3.98 11.46
N ARG A 327 -0.92 2.91 11.26
CA ARG A 327 -0.51 2.47 9.92
C ARG A 327 -1.64 1.71 9.24
N SER A 328 -2.14 2.21 8.11
CA SER A 328 -3.13 1.50 7.28
C SER A 328 -2.64 0.10 6.89
N ARG A 329 -3.58 -0.82 6.72
CA ARG A 329 -3.38 -2.08 6.00
C ARG A 329 -4.24 -2.09 4.74
N LEU A 330 -3.78 -2.73 3.67
CA LEU A 330 -4.66 -3.17 2.59
C LEU A 330 -5.41 -4.42 3.05
N GLN A 331 -6.64 -4.55 2.57
CA GLN A 331 -7.44 -5.77 2.62
C GLN A 331 -7.59 -6.27 1.19
N CYS A 332 -7.06 -7.47 0.95
CA CYS A 332 -6.98 -8.07 -0.38
C CYS A 332 -7.86 -9.32 -0.45
N HIS A 333 -8.74 -9.38 -1.44
CA HIS A 333 -9.54 -10.55 -1.78
C HIS A 333 -9.10 -11.11 -3.12
N VAL A 334 -8.83 -12.41 -3.18
CA VAL A 334 -8.65 -13.13 -4.46
C VAL A 334 -10.02 -13.63 -4.89
N VAL A 335 -10.42 -13.24 -6.10
CA VAL A 335 -11.69 -13.59 -6.73
C VAL A 335 -11.40 -14.54 -7.87
N ARG A 336 -11.80 -15.80 -7.73
CA ARG A 336 -11.63 -16.81 -8.77
C ARG A 336 -12.71 -16.70 -9.82
N ASN A 337 -12.29 -16.64 -11.07
CA ASN A 337 -13.18 -16.65 -12.22
C ASN A 337 -12.73 -17.72 -13.22
N ALA A 338 -12.51 -18.93 -12.68
CA ALA A 338 -12.59 -20.16 -13.45
C ALA A 338 -14.02 -20.31 -14.00
N ALA A 339 -14.20 -21.03 -15.10
CA ALA A 339 -15.48 -21.19 -15.79
C ALA A 339 -16.47 -22.12 -15.06
N LYS A 340 -16.83 -21.77 -13.82
CA LYS A 340 -17.96 -22.26 -13.03
C LYS A 340 -18.92 -21.08 -12.82
N ASP A 341 -20.22 -21.35 -12.67
CA ASP A 341 -21.23 -20.29 -12.46
C ASP A 341 -21.25 -19.70 -11.02
N GLU A 342 -20.30 -20.10 -10.16
CA GLU A 342 -20.15 -19.63 -8.78
C GLU A 342 -18.79 -18.96 -8.57
N VAL A 343 -18.80 -17.74 -8.02
CA VAL A 343 -17.60 -16.93 -7.78
C VAL A 343 -16.99 -17.29 -6.41
N GLU A 344 -15.94 -18.10 -6.41
CA GLU A 344 -15.18 -18.42 -5.19
C GLU A 344 -14.35 -17.21 -4.74
N ILE A 345 -14.59 -16.72 -3.53
CA ILE A 345 -13.87 -15.61 -2.88
C ILE A 345 -13.06 -16.18 -1.70
N GLU A 346 -11.75 -15.97 -1.70
CA GLU A 346 -10.84 -16.44 -0.64
C GLU A 346 -10.92 -15.55 0.63
N GLU A 347 -10.51 -16.07 1.82
CA GLU A 347 -10.47 -15.29 3.07
C GLU A 347 -9.64 -13.99 2.89
N PRO A 348 -10.06 -12.84 3.46
CA PRO A 348 -9.37 -11.56 3.30
C PRO A 348 -7.92 -11.61 3.81
N ILE A 349 -6.98 -11.30 2.92
CA ILE A 349 -5.56 -11.20 3.23
C ILE A 349 -5.27 -9.75 3.62
N LEU A 350 -4.94 -9.52 4.90
CA LEU A 350 -4.49 -8.22 5.40
C LEU A 350 -2.98 -8.03 5.19
N VAL A 351 -2.60 -6.86 4.70
CA VAL A 351 -1.25 -6.54 4.20
C VAL A 351 -0.81 -5.17 4.72
N LEU A 352 0.41 -5.01 5.24
CA LEU A 352 0.86 -3.78 5.90
C LEU A 352 1.72 -2.87 5.01
N ASN A 353 2.55 -3.45 4.13
CA ASN A 353 3.36 -2.71 3.17
C ASN A 353 2.77 -2.76 1.76
N GLU A 354 2.80 -3.92 1.11
CA GLU A 354 2.36 -4.03 -0.29
C GLU A 354 1.85 -5.41 -0.71
N VAL A 355 0.91 -5.40 -1.66
CA VAL A 355 0.66 -6.55 -2.54
C VAL A 355 1.33 -6.29 -3.89
N THR A 356 2.20 -7.23 -4.27
CA THR A 356 2.94 -7.25 -5.53
C THR A 356 2.30 -8.25 -6.47
N ILE A 357 2.01 -7.86 -7.71
CA ILE A 357 1.47 -8.72 -8.77
C ILE A 357 2.49 -8.79 -9.90
N ASP A 358 3.16 -9.92 -10.09
CA ASP A 358 4.28 -10.06 -11.03
C ASP A 358 4.20 -11.31 -11.93
N ARG A 359 4.97 -11.34 -13.03
CA ARG A 359 4.98 -12.46 -14.01
C ARG A 359 5.59 -13.77 -13.50
N GLY A 360 6.28 -13.75 -12.36
CA GLY A 360 7.03 -14.87 -11.82
C GLY A 360 8.04 -15.43 -12.82
N MET A 361 7.98 -16.74 -13.04
CA MET A 361 8.90 -17.45 -13.94
C MET A 361 8.51 -17.36 -15.42
N SER A 362 7.40 -16.66 -15.76
CA SER A 362 7.05 -16.40 -17.17
C SER A 362 8.09 -15.50 -17.82
N SER A 363 8.51 -15.86 -19.04
CA SER A 363 9.33 -15.00 -19.91
C SER A 363 8.51 -13.91 -20.61
N TYR A 364 7.19 -14.07 -20.70
CA TYR A 364 6.28 -13.04 -21.18
C TYR A 364 6.01 -12.01 -20.07
N LEU A 365 5.90 -10.74 -20.47
CA LEU A 365 5.42 -9.65 -19.62
C LEU A 365 4.02 -9.97 -19.05
N THR A 366 3.73 -9.44 -17.87
CA THR A 366 2.34 -9.44 -17.36
C THR A 366 1.42 -8.68 -18.30
N TYR A 367 0.15 -9.10 -18.36
CA TYR A 367 -0.95 -8.29 -18.88
C TYR A 367 -2.04 -8.22 -17.82
N LEU A 368 -2.23 -7.05 -17.21
CA LEU A 368 -3.17 -6.84 -16.10
C LEU A 368 -4.11 -5.67 -16.41
N GLU A 369 -5.42 -5.90 -16.42
CA GLU A 369 -6.40 -4.81 -16.53
C GLU A 369 -6.68 -4.23 -15.14
N CYS A 370 -6.48 -2.92 -14.99
CA CYS A 370 -6.60 -2.23 -13.71
C CYS A 370 -7.82 -1.30 -13.71
N TYR A 371 -8.62 -1.41 -12.66
CA TYR A 371 -9.84 -0.65 -12.44
C TYR A 371 -9.82 0.01 -11.05
N CYS A 372 -10.47 1.17 -10.92
CA CYS A 372 -10.66 1.92 -9.69
C CYS A 372 -12.16 2.24 -9.57
N ASP A 373 -12.81 1.78 -8.50
CA ASP A 373 -14.26 1.92 -8.28
C ASP A 373 -15.09 1.51 -9.51
N GLY A 374 -14.71 0.36 -10.10
CA GLY A 374 -15.30 -0.19 -11.33
C GLY A 374 -14.85 0.47 -12.64
N SER A 375 -14.35 1.70 -12.60
CA SER A 375 -13.88 2.45 -13.78
C SER A 375 -12.54 1.93 -14.28
N PHE A 376 -12.38 1.72 -15.58
CA PHE A 376 -11.11 1.29 -16.18
C PHE A 376 -10.06 2.40 -16.11
N VAL A 377 -8.86 2.06 -15.64
CA VAL A 377 -7.72 2.98 -15.50
C VAL A 377 -6.69 2.77 -16.59
N THR A 378 -6.16 1.55 -16.72
CA THR A 378 -5.09 1.21 -17.67
C THR A 378 -4.86 -0.30 -17.74
N CYS A 379 -4.11 -0.75 -18.76
CA CYS A 379 -3.52 -2.09 -18.78
C CYS A 379 -2.03 -2.01 -18.39
N VAL A 380 -1.60 -2.83 -17.42
CA VAL A 380 -0.19 -2.99 -17.10
C VAL A 380 0.44 -3.98 -18.08
N GLN A 381 1.53 -3.54 -18.72
CA GLN A 381 2.45 -4.37 -19.50
C GLN A 381 3.86 -4.12 -18.97
N GLY A 382 4.47 -5.11 -18.35
CA GLY A 382 5.77 -5.00 -17.67
C GLY A 382 6.11 -6.24 -16.86
N ASP A 383 7.07 -6.12 -15.93
CA ASP A 383 7.35 -7.19 -14.96
C ASP A 383 6.21 -7.39 -13.96
N GLY A 384 5.46 -6.33 -13.64
CA GLY A 384 4.33 -6.39 -12.71
C GLY A 384 3.78 -5.02 -12.26
N LEU A 385 3.04 -5.04 -11.14
CA LEU A 385 2.43 -3.91 -10.46
C LEU A 385 2.55 -4.09 -8.94
N ILE A 386 2.78 -3.00 -8.20
CA ILE A 386 2.71 -2.94 -6.75
C ILE A 386 1.53 -2.06 -6.34
N ILE A 387 0.65 -2.57 -5.46
CA ILE A 387 -0.33 -1.78 -4.73
C ILE A 387 0.12 -1.74 -3.27
N SER A 388 0.35 -0.55 -2.73
CA SER A 388 1.06 -0.36 -1.46
C SER A 388 0.36 0.65 -0.54
N THR A 389 0.51 0.48 0.77
CA THR A 389 0.12 1.48 1.77
C THR A 389 1.13 2.62 1.81
N THR A 390 0.79 3.73 2.47
CA THR A 390 1.78 4.77 2.77
C THR A 390 2.93 4.30 3.67
N SER A 391 2.79 3.18 4.40
CA SER A 391 3.91 2.55 5.13
C SER A 391 4.79 1.68 4.23
N GLY A 392 4.23 1.00 3.22
CA GLY A 392 5.02 0.29 2.20
C GLY A 392 5.67 1.21 1.16
N SER A 393 5.38 2.52 1.19
CA SER A 393 6.01 3.53 0.34
C SER A 393 7.54 3.59 0.46
N THR A 394 8.10 3.08 1.55
CA THR A 394 9.55 2.98 1.81
C THR A 394 10.11 1.56 1.67
N ALA A 395 9.27 0.60 1.25
CA ALA A 395 9.60 -0.80 1.02
C ALA A 395 9.76 -1.08 -0.50
N TYR A 396 9.12 -2.12 -1.05
CA TYR A 396 9.38 -2.50 -2.45
C TYR A 396 8.86 -1.46 -3.45
N SER A 397 7.81 -0.72 -3.09
CA SER A 397 7.33 0.43 -3.88
C SER A 397 8.43 1.48 -4.13
N LEU A 398 9.33 1.73 -3.16
CA LEU A 398 10.44 2.69 -3.32
C LEU A 398 11.46 2.20 -4.36
N ALA A 399 11.80 0.91 -4.30
CA ALA A 399 12.75 0.29 -5.23
C ALA A 399 12.21 0.23 -6.68
N ALA A 400 10.89 0.14 -6.86
CA ALA A 400 10.22 0.25 -8.15
C ALA A 400 10.04 1.71 -8.64
N GLY A 401 10.56 2.71 -7.91
CA GLY A 401 10.51 4.13 -8.29
C GLY A 401 9.26 4.89 -7.84
N GLY A 402 8.46 4.30 -6.94
CA GLY A 402 7.39 5.00 -6.22
C GLY A 402 7.94 6.07 -5.27
N SER A 403 7.10 7.05 -4.91
CA SER A 403 7.46 8.09 -3.95
C SER A 403 7.39 7.59 -2.51
N MET A 404 8.32 8.03 -1.66
CA MET A 404 8.15 7.92 -0.20
C MET A 404 6.99 8.80 0.25
N VAL A 405 6.13 8.28 1.13
CA VAL A 405 4.95 8.98 1.65
C VAL A 405 4.93 8.87 3.17
N HIS A 406 4.61 9.97 3.85
CA HIS A 406 4.51 9.97 5.31
C HIS A 406 3.36 9.07 5.80
N PRO A 407 3.54 8.20 6.81
CA PRO A 407 2.54 7.20 7.19
C PRO A 407 1.17 7.72 7.62
N GLN A 408 1.04 9.00 8.02
CA GLN A 408 -0.27 9.60 8.36
C GLN A 408 -1.03 10.13 7.13
N VAL A 409 -0.43 10.14 5.93
CA VAL A 409 -1.14 10.52 4.71
C VAL A 409 -2.16 9.41 4.37
N PRO A 410 -3.45 9.75 4.16
CA PRO A 410 -4.45 8.81 3.71
C PRO A 410 -4.30 8.53 2.21
N GLY A 411 -3.85 7.34 1.83
CA GLY A 411 -3.79 6.95 0.42
C GLY A 411 -3.30 5.53 0.14
N ILE A 412 -3.49 5.11 -1.11
CA ILE A 412 -2.99 3.87 -1.70
C ILE A 412 -1.99 4.26 -2.80
N LEU A 413 -0.79 3.69 -2.77
CA LEU A 413 0.21 3.83 -3.82
C LEU A 413 -0.02 2.76 -4.90
N PHE A 414 0.14 3.17 -6.16
CA PHE A 414 0.00 2.32 -7.34
C PHE A 414 1.28 2.49 -8.19
N THR A 415 2.19 1.52 -8.10
CA THR A 415 3.56 1.64 -8.62
C THR A 415 3.85 0.52 -9.64
N PRO A 416 3.97 0.81 -10.95
CA PRO A 416 4.25 -0.22 -11.96
C PRO A 416 5.71 -0.71 -11.89
N ILE A 417 5.93 -2.01 -12.07
CA ILE A 417 7.27 -2.62 -12.10
C ILE A 417 7.72 -2.77 -13.57
N CYS A 418 8.80 -2.10 -13.93
CA CYS A 418 9.40 -2.11 -15.28
C CYS A 418 8.36 -2.02 -16.43
N PRO A 419 7.49 -1.00 -16.45
CA PRO A 419 6.46 -0.88 -17.47
C PRO A 419 7.06 -0.66 -18.86
N HIS A 420 6.55 -1.37 -19.85
CA HIS A 420 6.90 -1.20 -21.27
C HIS A 420 6.51 0.19 -21.80
N SER A 421 5.53 0.84 -21.17
CA SER A 421 5.13 2.22 -21.47
C SER A 421 5.91 3.24 -20.64
N LEU A 422 6.78 4.02 -21.30
CA LEU A 422 7.60 5.07 -20.67
C LEU A 422 6.80 6.23 -20.05
N SER A 423 5.52 6.37 -20.39
CA SER A 423 4.63 7.37 -19.77
C SER A 423 3.95 6.85 -18.51
N PHE A 424 4.11 5.57 -18.16
CA PHE A 424 3.49 4.99 -16.97
C PHE A 424 4.28 5.40 -15.72
N ARG A 425 3.74 6.34 -14.96
CA ARG A 425 4.30 6.81 -13.69
C ARG A 425 3.53 6.22 -12.51
N PRO A 426 4.16 6.08 -11.33
CA PRO A 426 3.44 5.76 -10.10
C PRO A 426 2.36 6.80 -9.81
N LEU A 427 1.26 6.35 -9.20
CA LEU A 427 0.13 7.17 -8.77
C LEU A 427 -0.08 7.02 -7.25
N ILE A 428 -0.68 8.04 -6.64
CA ILE A 428 -1.22 7.97 -5.28
C ILE A 428 -2.72 8.25 -5.39
N LEU A 429 -3.52 7.33 -4.86
CA LEU A 429 -4.99 7.38 -4.89
C LEU A 429 -5.54 7.58 -3.46
N PRO A 430 -6.74 8.15 -3.29
CA PRO A 430 -7.36 8.31 -1.98
C PRO A 430 -7.59 6.97 -1.26
N GLU A 431 -7.56 6.95 0.07
CA GLU A 431 -7.69 5.70 0.83
C GLU A 431 -9.07 5.01 0.76
N TYR A 432 -10.10 5.70 0.26
CA TYR A 432 -11.46 5.18 0.13
C TYR A 432 -11.71 4.37 -1.15
N VAL A 433 -10.81 4.41 -2.14
CA VAL A 433 -11.05 3.75 -3.43
C VAL A 433 -10.85 2.24 -3.35
N THR A 434 -11.62 1.49 -4.13
CA THR A 434 -11.45 0.05 -4.32
C THR A 434 -10.74 -0.20 -5.65
N LEU A 435 -9.53 -0.77 -5.59
CA LEU A 435 -8.79 -1.21 -6.75
C LEU A 435 -9.16 -2.65 -7.12
N ARG A 436 -9.30 -2.92 -8.42
CA ARG A 436 -9.46 -4.27 -8.96
C ARG A 436 -8.44 -4.48 -10.07
N VAL A 437 -7.57 -5.48 -9.92
CA VAL A 437 -6.57 -5.88 -10.91
C VAL A 437 -6.91 -7.27 -11.42
N GLN A 438 -7.22 -7.40 -12.70
CA GLN A 438 -7.62 -8.65 -13.33
C GLN A 438 -6.55 -9.16 -14.28
N VAL A 439 -6.31 -10.47 -14.31
CA VAL A 439 -5.57 -11.13 -15.40
C VAL A 439 -6.59 -11.44 -16.50
N PRO A 440 -6.53 -10.82 -17.69
CA PRO A 440 -7.59 -10.98 -18.68
C PRO A 440 -7.63 -12.41 -19.26
N CYS A 441 -8.82 -12.88 -19.64
CA CYS A 441 -9.03 -14.27 -20.10
C CYS A 441 -8.23 -14.63 -21.38
N ASN A 442 -7.76 -13.63 -22.13
CA ASN A 442 -6.91 -13.78 -23.31
C ASN A 442 -5.40 -13.62 -23.02
N SER A 443 -4.99 -13.49 -21.74
CA SER A 443 -3.59 -13.39 -21.35
C SER A 443 -2.81 -14.65 -21.73
N ARG A 444 -1.61 -14.45 -22.29
CA ARG A 444 -0.69 -15.54 -22.65
C ARG A 444 0.04 -16.16 -21.45
N GLY A 445 -0.10 -15.55 -20.27
CA GLY A 445 0.57 -15.99 -19.06
C GLY A 445 -0.21 -15.63 -17.80
N GLN A 446 -0.01 -16.44 -16.77
CA GLN A 446 -0.48 -16.20 -15.41
C GLN A 446 0.32 -15.10 -14.72
N ALA A 447 -0.29 -14.46 -13.71
CA ALA A 447 0.41 -13.59 -12.77
C ALA A 447 0.54 -14.27 -11.40
N TRP A 448 1.28 -13.63 -10.49
CA TRP A 448 1.42 -14.06 -9.10
C TRP A 448 1.25 -12.87 -8.16
N ALA A 449 0.30 -12.97 -7.24
CA ALA A 449 0.19 -12.05 -6.11
C ALA A 449 1.12 -12.48 -4.97
N SER A 450 1.77 -11.53 -4.30
CA SER A 450 2.63 -11.72 -3.13
C SER A 450 2.31 -10.63 -2.11
N PHE A 451 2.12 -10.98 -0.85
CA PHE A 451 1.53 -10.14 0.19
C PHE A 451 2.56 -9.92 1.31
N ASP A 452 3.04 -8.69 1.51
CA ASP A 452 4.18 -8.38 2.39
C ASP A 452 5.41 -9.27 2.10
N GLY A 453 5.65 -9.58 0.82
CA GLY A 453 6.70 -10.48 0.35
C GLY A 453 6.49 -11.97 0.66
N LYS A 454 5.30 -12.37 1.12
CA LYS A 454 4.95 -13.73 1.58
C LYS A 454 3.68 -14.26 0.90
N GLY A 455 3.34 -15.51 1.20
CA GLY A 455 2.01 -16.09 0.89
C GLY A 455 1.63 -16.05 -0.59
N ARG A 456 2.55 -16.43 -1.48
CA ARG A 456 2.42 -16.17 -2.91
C ARG A 456 1.29 -16.99 -3.55
N ILE A 457 0.34 -16.31 -4.19
CA ILE A 457 -0.85 -16.90 -4.83
C ILE A 457 -0.77 -16.69 -6.35
N GLN A 458 -0.98 -17.76 -7.12
CA GLN A 458 -1.09 -17.72 -8.57
C GLN A 458 -2.44 -17.12 -8.99
N LEU A 459 -2.46 -16.23 -9.98
CA LEU A 459 -3.66 -15.67 -10.61
C LEU A 459 -3.74 -16.14 -12.06
N GLY A 460 -4.78 -16.93 -12.38
CA GLY A 460 -5.02 -17.45 -13.73
C GLY A 460 -5.76 -16.44 -14.63
N PRO A 461 -5.78 -16.64 -15.96
CA PRO A 461 -6.62 -15.85 -16.86
C PRO A 461 -8.09 -15.93 -16.44
N GLY A 462 -8.71 -14.77 -16.21
CA GLY A 462 -10.04 -14.62 -15.61
C GLY A 462 -10.00 -14.05 -14.19
N ASP A 463 -9.07 -14.52 -13.35
CA ASP A 463 -8.99 -14.17 -11.92
C ASP A 463 -8.71 -12.68 -11.69
N ALA A 464 -9.23 -12.17 -10.57
CA ALA A 464 -8.99 -10.80 -10.14
C ALA A 464 -8.55 -10.72 -8.68
N LEU A 465 -7.70 -9.74 -8.38
CA LEU A 465 -7.42 -9.27 -7.03
C LEU A 465 -8.22 -7.99 -6.78
N ILE A 466 -8.96 -7.93 -5.68
CA ILE A 466 -9.63 -6.72 -5.19
C ILE A 466 -8.88 -6.23 -3.95
N CYS A 467 -8.54 -4.93 -3.93
CA CYS A 467 -7.80 -4.28 -2.84
C CYS A 467 -8.52 -3.02 -2.37
N SER A 468 -8.75 -2.91 -1.07
CA SER A 468 -9.24 -1.71 -0.38
C SER A 468 -8.42 -1.46 0.89
N ILE A 469 -8.65 -0.36 1.61
CA ILE A 469 -8.01 -0.11 2.91
C ILE A 469 -8.83 -0.78 4.02
N SER A 470 -8.16 -1.57 4.85
CA SER A 470 -8.78 -2.28 5.98
C SER A 470 -9.17 -1.30 7.10
N PRO A 471 -10.34 -1.48 7.76
CA PRO A 471 -10.75 -0.67 8.91
C PRO A 471 -9.87 -0.88 10.16
N TRP A 472 -8.96 -1.87 10.13
CA TRP A 472 -8.08 -2.29 11.21
C TRP A 472 -6.61 -1.90 10.94
N PRO A 473 -6.14 -0.71 11.34
CA PRO A 473 -4.73 -0.34 11.21
C PRO A 473 -3.82 -1.11 12.18
N VAL A 474 -2.51 -0.99 11.99
CA VAL A 474 -1.49 -1.39 12.97
C VAL A 474 -1.05 -0.14 13.76
N PRO A 475 -1.38 -0.02 15.05
CA PRO A 475 -0.94 1.09 15.91
C PRO A 475 0.52 0.87 16.34
N THR A 476 1.46 1.57 15.70
CA THR A 476 2.88 1.53 16.11
C THR A 476 3.22 2.73 17.00
N ALA A 477 3.86 2.49 18.15
CA ALA A 477 4.34 3.54 19.05
C ALA A 477 5.46 4.37 18.39
N CYS A 478 5.46 5.67 18.65
CA CYS A 478 6.55 6.58 18.32
C CYS A 478 7.48 6.74 19.54
N LEU A 479 8.76 6.95 19.30
CA LEU A 479 9.73 7.36 20.31
C LEU A 479 9.54 8.84 20.68
N VAL A 480 9.17 9.70 19.70
CA VAL A 480 8.82 11.11 19.92
C VAL A 480 7.44 11.39 19.33
N ASP A 481 7.35 11.47 18.00
CA ASP A 481 6.11 11.69 17.26
C ASP A 481 6.23 11.10 15.84
N SER A 482 5.09 10.95 15.15
CA SER A 482 5.04 10.28 13.84
C SER A 482 5.83 10.98 12.74
N THR A 483 6.11 12.28 12.86
CA THR A 483 6.83 13.08 11.86
C THR A 483 8.31 13.14 12.17
N THR A 484 8.70 13.42 13.42
CA THR A 484 10.10 13.39 13.84
C THR A 484 10.72 12.00 13.63
N ASP A 485 10.01 10.93 13.97
CA ASP A 485 10.53 9.58 13.80
C ASP A 485 10.64 9.17 12.32
N PHE A 486 9.69 9.56 11.47
CA PHE A 486 9.77 9.33 10.02
C PHE A 486 10.91 10.11 9.37
N LEU A 487 11.07 11.40 9.69
CA LEU A 487 12.16 12.23 9.17
C LEU A 487 13.54 11.70 9.64
N ARG A 488 13.62 11.21 10.88
CA ARG A 488 14.80 10.53 11.42
C ARG A 488 15.12 9.25 10.64
N SER A 489 14.12 8.38 10.39
CA SER A 489 14.29 7.18 9.58
C SER A 489 14.82 7.49 8.17
N ILE A 490 14.39 8.58 7.53
CA ILE A 490 14.94 8.99 6.24
C ILE A 490 16.39 9.51 6.38
N HIS A 491 16.68 10.35 7.36
CA HIS A 491 18.00 10.94 7.54
C HIS A 491 19.07 9.89 7.90
N GLU A 492 18.76 9.01 8.85
CA GLU A 492 19.69 7.99 9.35
C GLU A 492 19.69 6.74 8.47
N GLY A 493 18.55 6.34 7.90
CA GLY A 493 18.43 5.13 7.07
C GLY A 493 18.76 5.32 5.59
N LEU A 494 18.49 6.49 5.01
CA LEU A 494 18.75 6.79 3.58
C LEU A 494 19.81 7.88 3.34
N HIS A 495 20.35 8.51 4.40
CA HIS A 495 21.37 9.56 4.31
C HIS A 495 21.00 10.68 3.33
N TRP A 496 19.71 11.06 3.32
CA TRP A 496 19.08 11.77 2.21
C TRP A 496 19.77 13.10 1.87
N ASN A 497 20.45 13.13 0.71
CA ASN A 497 21.19 14.28 0.21
C ASN A 497 22.25 14.83 1.20
N LEU A 498 22.85 13.95 2.03
CA LEU A 498 24.01 14.30 2.87
C LEU A 498 25.24 14.61 2.01
N ARG A 499 25.38 15.89 1.63
CA ARG A 499 26.56 16.42 0.97
C ARG A 499 27.60 16.82 2.00
N LYS A 500 28.87 16.48 1.75
CA LYS A 500 29.98 17.16 2.43
C LYS A 500 29.92 18.64 2.05
N SER A 501 29.99 19.54 3.04
CA SER A 501 30.19 20.96 2.77
C SER A 501 31.49 21.11 1.98
N GLN A 502 31.47 21.95 0.94
CA GLN A 502 32.71 22.35 0.27
C GLN A 502 33.55 23.19 1.23
N SER A 503 34.87 23.10 1.08
CA SER A 503 35.81 24.02 1.69
C SER A 503 35.58 25.43 1.14
N PHE A 504 35.85 26.45 1.96
CA PHE A 504 35.58 27.85 1.62
C PHE A 504 36.70 28.44 0.74
N ASP A 505 36.97 27.80 -0.40
CA ASP A 505 38.01 28.19 -1.38
C ASP A 505 37.55 29.36 -2.29
N GLY A 506 36.78 30.29 -1.71
CA GLY A 506 36.49 31.59 -2.31
C GLY A 506 37.56 32.60 -1.90
N PRO A 507 37.95 33.55 -2.78
CA PRO A 507 38.85 34.62 -2.39
C PRO A 507 38.20 35.48 -1.29
N PRO A 508 38.98 36.04 -0.35
CA PRO A 508 38.46 36.98 0.64
C PRO A 508 37.86 38.22 -0.06
N ALA A 509 36.75 38.71 0.50
CA ALA A 509 35.99 39.86 0.01
C ALA A 509 36.56 41.21 0.47
#